data_AF-W7VPZ0-F1
#
_entry.id   AF-W7VPZ0-F1
#
_cell.length_a   1.000
_cell.length_b   1.000
_cell.length_c   1.000
_cell.angle_alpha   90.00
_cell.angle_beta   90.00
_cell.angle_gamma   90.00
#
_symmetry.space_group_name_H-M   'P 1'
#
loop_
_entity.id
_entity.type
_entity.pdbx_description
1 polymer ?
#
loop_
_entity_poly.entity_id
_entity_poly.type
_entity_poly.pdbx_seq_one_letter_code
_entity_poly.pdbx_strand_id
1 'polypeptide(L)'
;MTTLTRRMLLGLAALGLYTGPASSADDNADNERWQAVRKSLFADRPISEDARGIVELDTPVRAADAAVVPIAIRTQLVQSPARYIRKLWLVIDGNPSPVGAVFSFTPESGRADLETRVRIEEYTHVRAIAELSDGKLVMDKRFVKASGGCSAPAGKDLAEAMASIGRMKLRVEGEPVAGQPALAQLMVSHPMCPAWRSTSSRVWRRGRTMCAASASPTPAGR
;
A
#
# COMPACT_ATOMS: atom_id res chain seq x y z
N MET A 1 -61.79 -55.23 -38.28
CA MET A 1 -60.74 -55.00 -39.29
C MET A 1 -59.69 -54.04 -38.70
N THR A 2 -58.41 -54.21 -39.05
CA THR A 2 -57.36 -53.16 -39.14
C THR A 2 -57.25 -52.04 -38.08
N THR A 3 -56.11 -52.04 -37.33
CA THR A 3 -55.23 -50.86 -37.05
C THR A 3 -55.77 -49.69 -36.16
N LEU A 4 -54.98 -48.80 -35.53
CA LEU A 4 -53.53 -48.69 -35.26
C LEU A 4 -53.27 -47.90 -33.94
N THR A 5 -51.98 -47.87 -33.54
CA THR A 5 -51.33 -47.03 -32.51
C THR A 5 -51.80 -45.58 -32.30
N ARG A 6 -51.64 -45.07 -31.06
CA ARG A 6 -50.73 -43.93 -30.79
C ARG A 6 -50.18 -43.93 -29.35
N ARG A 7 -48.89 -43.58 -29.19
CA ARG A 7 -48.22 -43.33 -27.89
C ARG A 7 -48.27 -41.83 -27.57
N MET A 8 -48.37 -41.45 -26.29
CA MET A 8 -47.61 -40.31 -25.76
C MET A 8 -47.53 -40.32 -24.22
N LEU A 9 -46.34 -40.09 -23.67
CA LEU A 9 -46.15 -39.66 -22.28
C LEU A 9 -46.02 -38.14 -22.27
N LEU A 10 -46.49 -37.49 -21.21
CA LEU A 10 -45.86 -36.26 -20.72
C LEU A 10 -45.73 -36.35 -19.19
N GLY A 11 -44.48 -36.38 -18.71
CA GLY A 11 -44.17 -36.25 -17.29
C GLY A 11 -44.03 -34.78 -16.91
N LEU A 12 -44.50 -34.40 -15.72
CA LEU A 12 -44.42 -33.03 -15.24
C LEU A 12 -43.01 -32.74 -14.69
N ALA A 13 -42.18 -32.04 -15.46
CA ALA A 13 -40.83 -31.67 -15.04
C ALA A 13 -40.87 -30.49 -14.06
N ALA A 14 -40.53 -30.73 -12.79
CA ALA A 14 -40.41 -29.68 -11.78
C ALA A 14 -39.15 -28.84 -12.02
N LEU A 15 -39.32 -27.62 -12.52
CA LEU A 15 -38.22 -26.72 -12.86
C LEU A 15 -37.67 -26.01 -11.60
N GLY A 16 -36.82 -26.70 -10.84
CA GLY A 16 -36.18 -26.15 -9.65
C GLY A 16 -35.20 -25.02 -9.96
N LEU A 17 -35.51 -23.79 -9.52
CA LEU A 17 -34.57 -22.66 -9.60
C LEU A 17 -33.39 -22.89 -8.63
N TYR A 18 -32.27 -23.38 -9.17
CA TYR A 18 -31.00 -23.39 -8.47
C TYR A 18 -30.43 -21.97 -8.37
N THR A 19 -30.81 -21.25 -7.32
CA THR A 19 -30.11 -20.02 -6.89
C THR A 19 -28.77 -20.41 -6.28
N GLY A 20 -27.76 -20.63 -7.12
CA GLY A 20 -26.39 -20.84 -6.67
C GLY A 20 -25.87 -19.65 -5.86
N PRO A 21 -24.98 -19.87 -4.87
CA PRO A 21 -24.40 -18.77 -4.10
C PRO A 21 -23.61 -17.85 -5.04
N ALA A 22 -23.92 -16.57 -5.04
CA ALA A 22 -23.10 -15.57 -5.71
C ALA A 22 -21.78 -15.41 -4.95
N SER A 23 -20.68 -15.89 -5.51
CA SER A 23 -19.34 -15.69 -4.95
C SER A 23 -19.10 -14.19 -4.76
N SER A 24 -18.91 -13.77 -3.51
CA SER A 24 -18.42 -12.43 -3.18
C SER A 24 -17.06 -12.20 -3.86
N ALA A 25 -16.85 -11.00 -4.41
CA ALA A 25 -15.59 -10.62 -5.02
C ALA A 25 -14.40 -10.88 -4.07
N ASP A 26 -13.30 -11.36 -4.65
CA ASP A 26 -12.29 -12.16 -3.96
C ASP A 26 -11.54 -11.41 -2.84
N ASP A 27 -11.82 -11.75 -1.59
CA ASP A 27 -11.12 -11.27 -0.38
C ASP A 27 -9.92 -12.19 -0.03
N ASN A 28 -9.34 -12.85 -1.03
CA ASN A 28 -8.20 -13.74 -0.85
C ASN A 28 -6.90 -12.96 -0.61
N ALA A 29 -6.49 -12.94 0.67
CA ALA A 29 -5.26 -12.35 1.14
C ALA A 29 -3.97 -13.05 0.64
N ASP A 30 -4.06 -14.17 -0.07
CA ASP A 30 -2.91 -14.91 -0.62
C ASP A 30 -3.02 -15.19 -2.13
N ASN A 31 -3.71 -14.29 -2.85
CA ASN A 31 -3.83 -14.24 -4.30
C ASN A 31 -2.47 -14.29 -5.06
N GLU A 32 -2.53 -14.70 -6.33
CA GLU A 32 -1.33 -14.90 -7.18
C GLU A 32 -0.46 -13.66 -7.34
N ARG A 33 -1.07 -12.46 -7.38
CA ARG A 33 -0.34 -11.20 -7.53
C ARG A 33 0.52 -10.92 -6.32
N TRP A 34 -0.02 -11.14 -5.11
CA TRP A 34 0.77 -11.09 -3.88
C TRP A 34 1.90 -12.11 -3.90
N GLN A 35 1.67 -13.37 -4.30
CA GLN A 35 2.74 -14.37 -4.31
C GLN A 35 3.88 -14.02 -5.29
N ALA A 36 3.55 -13.48 -6.47
CA ALA A 36 4.55 -12.98 -7.42
C ALA A 36 5.38 -11.82 -6.83
N VAL A 37 4.73 -10.84 -6.19
CA VAL A 37 5.38 -9.70 -5.54
C VAL A 37 6.23 -10.13 -4.34
N ARG A 38 5.70 -11.03 -3.49
CA ARG A 38 6.43 -11.61 -2.36
C ARG A 38 7.71 -12.27 -2.83
N LYS A 39 7.63 -13.14 -3.83
CA LYS A 39 8.79 -13.82 -4.41
C LYS A 39 9.80 -12.85 -5.02
N SER A 40 9.34 -11.81 -5.71
CA SER A 40 10.22 -10.81 -6.33
C SER A 40 10.93 -9.87 -5.34
N LEU A 41 10.38 -9.62 -4.15
CA LEU A 41 10.92 -8.67 -3.18
C LEU A 41 11.64 -9.33 -2.00
N PHE A 42 11.15 -10.49 -1.56
CA PHE A 42 11.57 -11.16 -0.34
C PHE A 42 12.04 -12.60 -0.58
N ALA A 43 11.91 -13.12 -1.81
CA ALA A 43 12.12 -14.53 -2.14
C ALA A 43 11.39 -15.43 -1.13
N ASP A 44 12.06 -16.45 -0.61
CA ASP A 44 11.48 -17.41 0.34
C ASP A 44 11.61 -16.97 1.82
N ARG A 45 12.02 -15.72 2.10
CA ARG A 45 12.13 -15.21 3.48
C ARG A 45 10.77 -15.34 4.21
N PRO A 46 10.76 -15.82 5.46
CA PRO A 46 9.55 -15.83 6.27
C PRO A 46 9.12 -14.40 6.60
N ILE A 47 7.81 -14.15 6.49
CA ILE A 47 7.16 -12.88 6.87
C ILE A 47 6.17 -13.23 7.98
N SER A 48 6.33 -12.64 9.16
CA SER A 48 5.39 -12.82 10.26
C SER A 48 4.18 -11.91 10.09
N GLU A 49 2.96 -12.46 10.19
CA GLU A 49 1.74 -11.64 10.28
C GLU A 49 1.49 -11.14 11.72
N ASP A 50 2.28 -11.57 12.70
CA ASP A 50 2.25 -11.00 14.05
C ASP A 50 3.05 -9.68 14.10
N ALA A 51 2.46 -8.63 13.54
CA ALA A 51 3.01 -7.28 13.50
C ALA A 51 2.69 -6.43 14.75
N ARG A 52 1.87 -6.98 15.68
CA ARG A 52 1.39 -6.29 16.88
C ARG A 52 2.54 -5.69 17.70
N GLY A 53 2.41 -4.40 18.06
CA GLY A 53 3.44 -3.67 18.79
C GLY A 53 4.70 -3.31 17.96
N ILE A 54 4.72 -3.58 16.66
CA ILE A 54 5.85 -3.27 15.76
C ILE A 54 5.41 -2.33 14.65
N VAL A 55 4.47 -2.76 13.80
CA VAL A 55 3.90 -1.98 12.70
C VAL A 55 2.39 -2.21 12.63
N GLU A 56 1.66 -1.14 12.38
CA GLU A 56 0.20 -1.09 12.39
C GLU A 56 -0.28 -0.30 11.17
N LEU A 57 -1.12 -0.92 10.35
CA LEU A 57 -1.67 -0.36 9.12
C LEU A 57 -3.08 0.20 9.37
N ASP A 58 -3.18 1.52 9.27
CA ASP A 58 -4.38 2.33 9.40
C ASP A 58 -4.81 2.79 7.99
N THR A 59 -5.97 2.30 7.53
CA THR A 59 -6.52 2.55 6.20
C THR A 59 -8.04 2.65 6.27
N PRO A 60 -8.68 3.52 5.48
CA PRO A 60 -10.13 3.56 5.40
C PRO A 60 -10.68 2.26 4.78
N VAL A 61 -11.65 1.63 5.45
CA VAL A 61 -12.28 0.36 4.99
C VAL A 61 -12.91 0.51 3.59
N ARG A 62 -13.37 1.71 3.25
CA ARG A 62 -13.81 2.12 1.90
C ARG A 62 -13.19 3.48 1.60
N ALA A 63 -12.55 3.61 0.43
CA ALA A 63 -12.05 4.90 -0.03
C ALA A 63 -13.20 5.80 -0.49
N ALA A 64 -13.16 7.08 -0.12
CA ALA A 64 -14.10 8.10 -0.62
C ALA A 64 -13.69 8.62 -2.02
N ASP A 65 -12.38 8.68 -2.26
CA ASP A 65 -11.76 8.92 -3.58
C ASP A 65 -10.66 7.86 -3.77
N ALA A 66 -10.72 7.14 -4.90
CA ALA A 66 -9.75 6.11 -5.27
C ALA A 66 -8.42 6.69 -5.78
N ALA A 67 -8.39 7.93 -6.23
CA ALA A 67 -7.17 8.61 -6.69
C ALA A 67 -6.28 9.09 -5.54
N VAL A 68 -6.86 9.39 -4.37
CA VAL A 68 -6.16 9.99 -3.22
C VAL A 68 -6.57 9.33 -1.89
N VAL A 69 -6.26 8.03 -1.76
CA VAL A 69 -6.53 7.26 -0.54
C VAL A 69 -5.49 7.60 0.54
N PRO A 70 -5.88 8.11 1.73
CA PRO A 70 -4.97 8.26 2.85
C PRO A 70 -4.65 6.90 3.49
N ILE A 71 -3.38 6.68 3.80
CA ILE A 71 -2.87 5.49 4.47
C ILE A 71 -1.95 5.96 5.59
N ALA A 72 -2.11 5.46 6.80
CA ALA A 72 -1.16 5.67 7.88
C ALA A 72 -0.52 4.35 8.32
N ILE A 73 0.76 4.42 8.61
CA ILE A 73 1.58 3.32 9.08
C ILE A 73 2.16 3.80 10.40
N ARG A 74 1.74 3.17 11.51
CA ARG A 74 2.14 3.54 12.87
C ARG A 74 3.12 2.49 13.39
N THR A 75 4.15 2.94 14.09
CA THR A 75 5.22 2.08 14.60
C THR A 75 5.33 2.25 16.11
N GLN A 76 4.95 1.20 16.84
CA GLN A 76 4.99 1.23 18.30
C GLN A 76 6.41 0.95 18.84
N LEU A 77 7.30 0.43 17.99
CA LEU A 77 8.73 0.33 18.24
C LEU A 77 9.40 1.73 18.25
N VAL A 78 10.12 2.04 19.33
CA VAL A 78 11.07 3.17 19.38
C VAL A 78 12.37 2.73 18.69
N GLN A 79 12.87 3.54 17.76
CA GLN A 79 14.12 3.23 17.04
C GLN A 79 15.29 3.31 18.02
N SER A 80 16.13 2.26 18.04
CA SER A 80 17.30 2.16 18.90
C SER A 80 18.42 1.38 18.19
N PRO A 81 19.71 1.56 18.56
CA PRO A 81 20.81 0.80 17.94
C PRO A 81 20.65 -0.73 18.09
N ALA A 82 20.05 -1.20 19.19
CA ALA A 82 19.80 -2.62 19.44
C ALA A 82 18.62 -3.17 18.60
N ARG A 83 17.53 -2.41 18.49
CA ARG A 83 16.35 -2.79 17.70
C ARG A 83 15.72 -1.57 17.02
N TYR A 84 15.68 -1.60 15.70
CA TYR A 84 15.02 -0.59 14.86
C TYR A 84 14.39 -1.26 13.63
N ILE A 85 13.38 -0.62 13.04
CA ILE A 85 12.93 -0.92 11.67
C ILE A 85 13.96 -0.30 10.73
N ARG A 86 14.58 -1.13 9.88
CA ARG A 86 15.59 -0.73 8.88
C ARG A 86 14.94 -0.27 7.57
N LYS A 87 13.89 -0.96 7.13
CA LYS A 87 13.21 -0.70 5.86
C LYS A 87 11.72 -1.02 5.96
N LEU A 88 10.90 -0.28 5.26
CA LEU A 88 9.45 -0.45 5.22
C LEU A 88 8.95 -0.35 3.78
N TRP A 89 8.16 -1.34 3.34
CA TRP A 89 7.49 -1.37 2.06
C TRP A 89 5.99 -1.20 2.27
N LEU A 90 5.38 -0.33 1.48
CA LEU A 90 3.94 -0.30 1.27
C LEU A 90 3.66 -1.06 -0.03
N VAL A 91 2.80 -2.07 0.01
CA VAL A 91 2.42 -2.90 -1.16
C VAL A 91 0.90 -2.86 -1.33
N ILE A 92 0.44 -2.85 -2.58
CA ILE A 92 -0.97 -2.74 -2.99
C ILE A 92 -1.18 -3.73 -4.15
N ASP A 93 -1.74 -4.91 -3.87
CA ASP A 93 -1.70 -6.04 -4.81
C ASP A 93 -2.51 -5.81 -6.10
N GLY A 94 -3.54 -4.96 -6.03
CA GLY A 94 -4.47 -4.64 -7.10
C GLY A 94 -3.93 -3.65 -8.14
N ASN A 95 -2.86 -2.93 -7.82
CA ASN A 95 -2.35 -1.88 -8.68
C ASN A 95 -1.35 -2.43 -9.74
N PRO A 96 -1.39 -1.96 -11.01
CA PRO A 96 -0.48 -2.42 -12.07
C PRO A 96 1.02 -2.30 -11.72
N SER A 97 1.37 -1.27 -10.95
CA SER A 97 2.57 -1.29 -10.11
C SER A 97 2.15 -1.65 -8.68
N PRO A 98 2.72 -2.69 -8.03
CA PRO A 98 2.29 -3.10 -6.68
C PRO A 98 3.05 -2.45 -5.51
N VAL A 99 4.35 -2.17 -5.64
CA VAL A 99 5.16 -1.55 -4.55
C VAL A 99 4.87 -0.05 -4.39
N GLY A 100 3.87 0.29 -3.56
CA GLY A 100 3.39 1.64 -3.26
C GLY A 100 4.48 2.63 -2.87
N ALA A 101 5.37 2.22 -1.98
CA ALA A 101 6.51 3.01 -1.52
C ALA A 101 7.55 2.12 -0.83
N VAL A 102 8.80 2.61 -0.75
CA VAL A 102 9.86 2.00 0.06
C VAL A 102 10.57 3.09 0.85
N PHE A 103 10.61 2.96 2.17
CA PHE A 103 11.30 3.87 3.08
C PHE A 103 12.41 3.13 3.80
N SER A 104 13.56 3.79 3.98
CA SER A 104 14.68 3.27 4.79
C SER A 104 14.86 4.17 5.99
N PHE A 105 15.10 3.58 7.16
CA PHE A 105 15.20 4.26 8.44
C PHE A 105 16.49 3.85 9.18
N THR A 106 16.94 4.73 10.06
CA THR A 106 18.13 4.56 10.91
C THR A 106 17.73 4.42 12.39
N PRO A 107 18.62 3.96 13.28
CA PRO A 107 18.42 4.09 14.73
C PRO A 107 18.09 5.52 15.18
N GLU A 108 18.68 6.50 14.50
CA GLU A 108 18.50 7.93 14.78
C GLU A 108 17.11 8.45 14.40
N SER A 109 16.39 7.79 13.49
CA SER A 109 15.08 8.23 12.97
C SER A 109 13.96 8.32 14.03
N GLY A 110 14.20 7.88 15.27
CA GLY A 110 13.31 8.01 16.43
C GLY A 110 12.08 7.11 16.42
N ARG A 111 11.18 7.26 15.43
CA ARG A 111 10.03 6.37 15.13
C ARG A 111 9.80 6.35 13.62
N ALA A 112 9.41 5.20 13.07
CA ALA A 112 9.18 4.99 11.64
C ALA A 112 7.69 5.21 11.25
N ASP A 113 7.04 6.19 11.88
CA ASP A 113 5.65 6.56 11.58
C ASP A 113 5.55 7.25 10.21
N LEU A 114 4.55 6.89 9.42
CA LEU A 114 4.35 7.43 8.07
C LEU A 114 2.86 7.48 7.70
N GLU A 115 2.29 8.68 7.61
CA GLU A 115 1.08 8.92 6.82
C GLU A 115 1.50 9.16 5.36
N THR A 116 0.73 8.64 4.41
CA THR A 116 0.87 8.98 2.99
C THR A 116 -0.45 8.93 2.25
N ARG A 117 -0.44 9.33 0.97
CA ARG A 117 -1.59 9.29 0.07
C ARG A 117 -1.21 8.57 -1.21
N VAL A 118 -1.98 7.56 -1.58
CA VAL A 118 -1.75 6.73 -2.77
C VAL A 118 -3.04 6.59 -3.58
N ARG A 119 -2.89 6.25 -4.85
CA ARG A 119 -3.98 5.81 -5.72
C ARG A 119 -4.18 4.29 -5.59
N ILE A 120 -5.43 3.83 -5.62
CA ILE A 120 -5.80 2.41 -5.63
C ILE A 120 -6.82 2.22 -6.75
N GLU A 121 -6.55 1.33 -7.71
CA GLU A 121 -7.42 1.15 -8.88
C GLU A 121 -8.71 0.38 -8.56
N GLU A 122 -8.60 -0.67 -7.74
CA GLU A 122 -9.63 -1.69 -7.49
C GLU A 122 -9.65 -2.17 -6.02
N TYR A 123 -10.67 -2.95 -5.66
CA TYR A 123 -10.78 -3.57 -4.33
C TYR A 123 -9.60 -4.49 -4.07
N THR A 124 -8.79 -4.22 -3.04
CA THR A 124 -7.52 -4.94 -2.88
C THR A 124 -6.94 -4.93 -1.47
N HIS A 125 -5.98 -5.82 -1.26
CA HIS A 125 -5.15 -5.88 -0.08
C HIS A 125 -4.02 -4.85 -0.14
N VAL A 126 -3.96 -4.01 0.89
CA VAL A 126 -2.84 -3.13 1.22
C VAL A 126 -2.02 -3.79 2.32
N ARG A 127 -0.70 -3.79 2.18
CA ARG A 127 0.24 -4.42 3.12
C ARG A 127 1.33 -3.43 3.53
N ALA A 128 1.58 -3.32 4.82
CA ALA A 128 2.74 -2.63 5.38
C ALA A 128 3.73 -3.69 5.89
N ILE A 129 4.86 -3.83 5.20
CA ILE A 129 5.89 -4.82 5.51
C ILE A 129 7.10 -4.10 6.08
N ALA A 130 7.57 -4.48 7.26
CA ALA A 130 8.74 -3.89 7.92
C ALA A 130 9.85 -4.93 8.09
N GLU A 131 11.06 -4.55 7.70
CA GLU A 131 12.30 -5.27 7.98
C GLU A 131 12.95 -4.70 9.23
N LEU A 132 13.16 -5.55 10.23
CA LEU A 132 13.86 -5.22 11.46
C LEU A 132 15.39 -5.29 11.30
N SER A 133 16.11 -4.69 12.25
CA SER A 133 17.58 -4.71 12.32
C SER A 133 18.17 -6.13 12.29
N ASP A 134 17.48 -7.10 12.91
CA ASP A 134 17.83 -8.52 12.92
C ASP A 134 17.48 -9.28 11.63
N GLY A 135 16.96 -8.59 10.62
CA GLY A 135 16.59 -9.16 9.32
C GLY A 135 15.26 -9.91 9.30
N LYS A 136 14.49 -9.95 10.38
CA LYS A 136 13.12 -10.48 10.35
C LYS A 136 12.19 -9.54 9.58
N LEU A 137 11.24 -10.13 8.84
CA LEU A 137 10.15 -9.40 8.19
C LEU A 137 8.86 -9.59 9.00
N VAL A 138 8.16 -8.48 9.26
CA VAL A 138 6.80 -8.48 9.82
C VAL A 138 5.86 -7.75 8.86
N MET A 139 4.59 -8.12 8.83
CA MET A 139 3.59 -7.55 7.93
C MET A 139 2.25 -7.34 8.65
N ASP A 140 1.67 -6.16 8.48
CA ASP A 140 0.25 -5.92 8.73
C ASP A 140 -0.48 -5.72 7.39
N LYS A 141 -1.74 -6.19 7.29
CA LYS A 141 -2.54 -6.20 6.06
C LYS A 141 -3.98 -5.73 6.29
N ARG A 142 -4.53 -4.96 5.34
CA ARG A 142 -5.91 -4.44 5.35
C ARG A 142 -6.51 -4.53 3.97
N PHE A 143 -7.75 -5.01 3.87
CA PHE A 143 -8.52 -4.95 2.63
C PHE A 143 -9.19 -3.58 2.50
N VAL A 144 -8.93 -2.88 1.40
CA VAL A 144 -9.44 -1.52 1.14
C VAL A 144 -10.41 -1.55 -0.03
N LYS A 145 -11.66 -1.15 0.24
CA LYS A 145 -12.72 -1.09 -0.77
C LYS A 145 -12.64 0.24 -1.54
N ALA A 146 -11.69 0.35 -2.47
CA ALA A 146 -11.57 1.44 -3.43
C ALA A 146 -12.09 1.06 -4.82
N SER A 147 -12.80 1.96 -5.50
CA SER A 147 -13.30 1.75 -6.85
C SER A 147 -13.35 3.07 -7.61
N GLY A 148 -12.82 3.12 -8.84
CA GLY A 148 -13.03 4.25 -9.76
C GLY A 148 -11.82 5.11 -10.10
N GLY A 149 -10.58 4.64 -9.91
CA GLY A 149 -9.39 5.40 -10.33
C GLY A 149 -9.31 5.68 -11.84
N CYS A 150 -9.91 4.81 -12.67
CA CYS A 150 -9.73 4.78 -14.12
C CYS A 150 -10.78 5.60 -14.92
N SER A 151 -11.19 6.78 -14.45
CA SER A 151 -12.19 7.61 -15.17
C SER A 151 -11.96 9.12 -15.13
N ALA A 152 -10.97 9.62 -14.38
CA ALA A 152 -10.49 10.99 -14.56
C ALA A 152 -9.47 11.01 -15.72
N PRO A 153 -9.73 11.71 -16.85
CA PRO A 153 -8.71 11.90 -17.87
C PRO A 153 -7.53 12.71 -17.31
N ALA A 154 -6.32 12.46 -17.81
CA ALA A 154 -5.13 13.23 -17.43
C ALA A 154 -5.32 14.71 -17.79
N GLY A 155 -5.68 15.52 -16.81
CA GLY A 155 -6.27 16.85 -17.02
C GLY A 155 -5.28 17.90 -17.49
N LYS A 156 -5.18 18.09 -18.82
CA LYS A 156 -4.65 19.24 -19.58
C LYS A 156 -3.18 19.68 -19.35
N ASP A 157 -2.60 19.49 -18.18
CA ASP A 157 -1.30 20.03 -17.78
C ASP A 157 -0.17 18.99 -17.72
N LEU A 158 -0.09 18.10 -18.72
CA LEU A 158 1.06 17.21 -18.86
C LEU A 158 2.38 18.00 -18.96
N ALA A 159 2.35 19.17 -19.61
CA ALA A 159 3.51 20.07 -19.73
C ALA A 159 3.93 20.66 -18.37
N GLU A 160 3.01 21.21 -17.56
CA GLU A 160 3.39 21.72 -16.24
C GLU A 160 3.72 20.58 -15.26
N ALA A 161 3.05 19.43 -15.34
CA ALA A 161 3.37 18.23 -14.56
C ALA A 161 4.77 17.67 -14.88
N MET A 162 5.25 17.82 -16.12
CA MET A 162 6.63 17.53 -16.52
C MET A 162 7.61 18.63 -16.07
N ALA A 163 7.27 19.91 -16.25
CA ALA A 163 8.10 21.04 -15.77
C ALA A 163 8.22 21.09 -14.23
N SER A 164 7.34 20.39 -13.52
CA SER A 164 7.34 20.28 -12.06
C SER A 164 7.85 18.95 -11.51
N ILE A 165 8.27 18.02 -12.37
CA ILE A 165 8.79 16.72 -11.94
C ILE A 165 10.02 16.87 -11.05
N GLY A 166 10.11 16.05 -10.01
CA GLY A 166 11.24 16.06 -9.07
C GLY A 166 11.28 17.27 -8.13
N ARG A 167 10.37 18.25 -8.22
CA ARG A 167 10.30 19.37 -7.25
C ARG A 167 9.99 18.81 -5.86
N MET A 168 10.98 18.84 -4.96
CA MET A 168 10.84 18.44 -3.57
C MET A 168 10.62 19.66 -2.69
N LYS A 169 9.69 19.56 -1.74
CA LYS A 169 9.48 20.54 -0.66
C LYS A 169 9.54 19.81 0.68
N LEU A 170 10.61 20.04 1.42
CA LEU A 170 10.76 19.63 2.81
C LEU A 170 10.21 20.74 3.71
N ARG A 171 9.31 20.40 4.63
CA ARG A 171 8.89 21.26 5.75
C ARG A 171 9.30 20.55 7.03
N VAL A 172 10.08 21.21 7.88
CA VAL A 172 10.31 20.79 9.27
C VAL A 172 9.32 21.56 10.16
N GLU A 173 8.74 20.90 11.16
CA GLU A 173 7.88 21.53 12.16
C GLU A 173 8.70 21.93 13.40
N GLY A 174 8.67 23.23 13.73
CA GLY A 174 9.52 23.82 14.77
C GLY A 174 10.94 24.14 14.30
N GLU A 175 11.75 24.70 15.21
CA GLU A 175 13.18 24.92 14.97
C GLU A 175 13.97 23.61 15.18
N PRO A 176 14.79 23.17 14.20
CA PRO A 176 15.54 21.92 14.32
C PRO A 176 16.72 22.07 15.29
N VAL A 177 16.63 21.43 16.46
CA VAL A 177 17.73 21.39 17.44
C VAL A 177 18.78 20.36 17.02
N ALA A 178 20.06 20.74 17.10
CA ALA A 178 21.17 19.85 16.75
C ALA A 178 21.19 18.58 17.61
N GLY A 179 21.43 17.42 16.97
CA GLY A 179 21.39 16.12 17.63
C GLY A 179 20.00 15.65 18.07
N GLN A 180 18.92 16.34 17.67
CA GLN A 180 17.56 16.01 18.07
C GLN A 180 16.62 15.67 16.90
N PRO A 181 15.99 14.49 17.01
CA PRO A 181 14.17 13.99 15.97
C PRO A 181 13.10 15.01 15.53
N ALA A 182 13.55 16.16 15.02
CA ALA A 182 12.70 17.17 14.38
C ALA A 182 11.72 16.56 13.34
N LEU A 183 10.45 16.95 13.40
CA LEU A 183 9.38 16.35 12.61
C LEU A 183 9.36 16.91 11.18
N ALA A 184 9.24 16.04 10.18
CA ALA A 184 9.33 16.44 8.78
C ALA A 184 8.15 15.96 7.92
N GLN A 185 7.70 16.85 7.02
CA GLN A 185 6.82 16.56 5.90
C GLN A 185 7.61 16.71 4.59
N LEU A 186 7.66 15.65 3.78
CA LEU A 186 8.32 15.67 2.47
C LEU A 186 7.26 15.54 1.37
N MET A 187 7.14 16.58 0.56
CA MET A 187 6.28 16.60 -0.62
C MET A 187 7.16 16.46 -1.86
N VAL A 188 7.05 15.35 -2.59
CA VAL A 188 7.73 15.13 -3.88
C VAL A 188 6.71 15.29 -5.00
N SER A 189 7.00 16.17 -5.95
CA SER A 189 6.18 16.37 -7.15
C SER A 189 6.58 15.37 -8.24
N HIS A 190 5.64 14.52 -8.65
CA HIS A 190 5.80 13.52 -9.70
C HIS A 190 4.49 13.36 -10.47
N PRO A 191 4.49 13.30 -11.82
CA PRO A 191 3.28 13.15 -12.62
C PRO A 191 2.70 11.74 -12.49
N MET A 192 1.48 11.61 -11.94
CA MET A 192 0.76 10.34 -11.88
C MET A 192 0.21 9.92 -13.25
N CYS A 193 1.10 9.49 -14.13
CA CYS A 193 0.78 8.73 -15.33
C CYS A 193 0.36 7.30 -14.92
N PRO A 194 -0.51 6.57 -15.65
CA PRO A 194 -0.93 5.21 -15.27
C PRO A 194 0.20 4.18 -15.05
N ALA A 195 1.44 4.50 -15.46
CA ALA A 195 2.63 3.71 -15.20
C ALA A 195 3.32 3.96 -13.84
N TRP A 196 3.17 5.12 -13.16
CA TRP A 196 3.85 5.40 -11.88
C TRP A 196 3.18 6.47 -11.00
N ARG A 197 3.51 6.50 -9.70
CA ARG A 197 2.61 6.92 -8.59
C ARG A 197 2.78 8.35 -8.04
N SER A 198 1.76 8.81 -7.31
CA SER A 198 1.93 9.71 -6.16
C SER A 198 2.09 8.96 -4.84
N THR A 199 3.00 9.44 -3.99
CA THR A 199 3.15 9.07 -2.56
C THR A 199 3.56 10.33 -1.79
N SER A 200 2.61 11.15 -1.32
CA SER A 200 2.93 12.35 -0.51
C SER A 200 3.01 11.97 0.96
N SER A 201 4.17 12.03 1.63
CA SER A 201 4.30 11.57 3.02
C SER A 201 4.27 12.68 4.08
N ARG A 202 3.69 12.35 5.24
CA ARG A 202 3.64 13.19 6.45
C ARG A 202 3.99 12.31 7.64
N VAL A 203 5.09 12.60 8.33
CA VAL A 203 5.36 11.97 9.63
C VAL A 203 4.55 12.73 10.70
N TRP A 204 4.07 12.06 11.74
CA TRP A 204 3.51 12.73 12.91
C TRP A 204 3.85 11.98 14.20
N ARG A 205 4.04 12.71 15.31
CA ARG A 205 4.39 12.13 16.61
C ARG A 205 3.60 12.80 17.74
N ARG A 206 2.81 12.00 18.48
CA ARG A 206 2.33 12.39 19.81
C ARG A 206 3.37 11.97 20.84
N GLY A 207 3.76 12.88 21.73
CA GLY A 207 4.73 12.61 22.79
C GLY A 207 6.18 12.95 22.43
N ARG A 208 6.89 13.53 23.41
CA ARG A 208 8.26 14.05 23.33
C ARG A 208 9.28 12.97 22.94
N THR A 209 9.98 13.18 21.82
CA THR A 209 11.43 12.94 21.57
C THR A 209 11.72 12.99 20.07
N MET A 210 12.58 13.95 19.70
CA MET A 210 13.26 14.15 18.38
C MET A 210 14.56 13.15 18.05
N CYS A 211 15.72 12.41 16.21
CA CYS A 211 16.42 12.77 14.87
C CYS A 211 15.62 12.39 13.60
N ALA A 212 15.55 13.26 12.59
CA ALA A 212 16.62 13.77 11.72
C ALA A 212 17.20 12.69 10.80
N ALA A 213 17.27 13.00 9.50
CA ALA A 213 17.74 12.11 8.45
C ALA A 213 18.61 12.92 7.47
N SER A 214 19.81 12.42 7.19
CA SER A 214 20.76 13.02 6.25
C SER A 214 20.61 12.42 4.84
N ALA A 215 20.85 13.25 3.82
CA ALA A 215 20.91 12.82 2.42
C ALA A 215 22.32 13.08 1.89
N SER A 216 23.11 12.01 1.75
CA SER A 216 24.49 12.08 1.26
C SER A 216 24.52 12.13 -0.28
N PRO A 217 25.17 13.12 -0.92
CA PRO A 217 25.36 13.10 -2.36
C PRO A 217 26.45 12.09 -2.77
N THR A 218 26.16 11.26 -3.76
CA THR A 218 27.15 10.35 -4.37
C THR A 218 28.20 11.16 -5.15
N PRO A 219 29.51 10.86 -5.02
CA PRO A 219 30.53 11.56 -5.81
C PRO A 219 30.42 11.22 -7.30
N ALA A 220 30.53 12.23 -8.16
CA ALA A 220 30.71 12.02 -9.59
C ALA A 220 32.14 11.52 -9.89
N GLY A 221 32.26 10.55 -10.78
CA GLY A 221 33.55 10.07 -11.29
C GLY A 221 34.26 11.11 -12.18
N ARG A 222 35.56 10.90 -12.37
CA ARG A 222 36.36 11.59 -13.40
C ARG A 222 36.33 10.79 -14.70
#